data_AF-A0A5S9M0K8-F1
#
_entry.id   AF-A0A5S9M0K8-F1
#
_cell.length_a   1.000
_cell.length_b   1.000
_cell.length_c   1.000
_cell.angle_alpha   90.00
_cell.angle_beta   90.00
_cell.angle_gamma   90.00
#
_symmetry.space_group_name_H-M   'P 1'
#
loop_
_entity.id
_entity.type
_entity.pdbx_description
1 polymer ?
#
loop_
_entity_poly.entity_id
_entity_poly.type
_entity_poly.pdbx_seq_one_letter_code
_entity_poly.pdbx_strand_id
1 'polypeptide(L)'
;MNQRDHTNGPVVGIASDNGFCSIYISKYLMNREVGFGRKVLQTLEEYGLTYEHVPSGIDDMTIILRQDQLEEQHIEEELLDRLKLVLDADEVVLERNLSLIMVVGEAMRHNVGTTARAAKALSKAKVNIEMINQGSSEVSMMFGVKAAQEKEAVQALYENFSPCLLSLSLFNQQTARSLDRQSFSSRRSECFCALKCIYFLFDFV
;
A
#
# COMPACT_ATOMS: atom_id res chain seq x y z
N MET A 1 1.05 -9.59 31.75
CA MET A 1 1.14 -9.73 30.28
C MET A 1 -0.26 -10.11 29.82
N ASN A 2 -1.03 -9.14 29.30
CA ASN A 2 -2.42 -9.39 28.88
C ASN A 2 -2.39 -10.14 27.54
N GLN A 3 -2.57 -11.45 27.58
CA GLN A 3 -2.71 -12.30 26.41
C GLN A 3 -4.11 -12.02 25.84
N ARG A 4 -4.19 -11.21 24.77
CA ARG A 4 -5.44 -11.02 24.03
C ARG A 4 -5.71 -12.32 23.28
N ASP A 5 -6.90 -12.89 23.50
CA ASP A 5 -7.32 -14.11 22.82
C ASP A 5 -7.60 -13.79 21.34
N HIS A 6 -6.79 -14.34 20.43
CA HIS A 6 -6.85 -14.03 18.99
C HIS A 6 -7.88 -14.94 18.29
N THR A 7 -9.14 -14.85 18.70
CA THR A 7 -10.23 -15.68 18.15
C THR A 7 -10.50 -15.43 16.66
N ASN A 8 -10.06 -14.29 16.12
CA ASN A 8 -10.30 -13.87 14.73
C ASN A 8 -9.09 -14.06 13.80
N GLY A 9 -8.07 -14.82 14.21
CA GLY A 9 -6.84 -14.98 13.44
C GLY A 9 -5.89 -13.78 13.53
N PRO A 10 -4.78 -13.80 12.77
CA PRO A 10 -3.70 -12.82 12.93
C PRO A 10 -4.01 -11.42 12.38
N VAL A 11 -4.91 -11.34 11.41
CA VAL A 11 -5.33 -10.11 10.74
C VAL A 11 -6.47 -9.50 11.52
N VAL A 12 -6.40 -8.19 11.74
CA VAL A 12 -7.40 -7.44 12.51
C VAL A 12 -8.15 -6.41 11.67
N GLY A 13 -7.63 -6.05 10.50
CA GLY A 13 -8.29 -5.13 9.58
C GLY A 13 -7.69 -5.15 8.18
N ILE A 14 -8.52 -4.74 7.21
CA ILE A 14 -8.17 -4.61 5.79
C ILE A 14 -8.72 -3.25 5.33
N ALA A 15 -7.88 -2.42 4.71
CA ALA A 15 -8.27 -1.15 4.11
C ALA A 15 -7.72 -1.05 2.69
N SER A 16 -8.39 -0.28 1.84
CA SER A 16 -7.92 0.03 0.49
C SER A 16 -8.12 1.49 0.16
N ASP A 17 -7.29 2.01 -0.73
CA ASP A 17 -7.50 3.31 -1.38
C ASP A 17 -7.00 3.25 -2.83
N ASN A 18 -7.48 4.16 -3.66
CA ASN A 18 -7.17 4.28 -5.08
C ASN A 18 -6.51 5.63 -5.41
N GLY A 19 -6.26 5.85 -6.71
CA GLY A 19 -5.60 7.07 -7.19
C GLY A 19 -4.09 7.04 -6.98
N PHE A 20 -3.48 5.85 -6.96
CA PHE A 20 -2.04 5.69 -6.92
C PHE A 20 -1.50 5.43 -8.32
N CYS A 21 -0.25 5.82 -8.51
CA CYS A 21 0.57 5.43 -9.64
C CYS A 21 1.95 4.98 -9.13
N SER A 22 2.69 4.27 -9.97
CA SER A 22 4.05 3.86 -9.65
C SER A 22 5.03 4.25 -10.74
N ILE A 23 6.16 4.83 -10.35
CA ILE A 23 7.29 5.06 -11.24
C ILE A 23 8.26 3.91 -11.03
N TYR A 24 8.34 3.02 -12.02
CA TYR A 24 9.32 1.94 -12.08
C TYR A 24 10.60 2.44 -12.72
N ILE A 25 11.73 2.23 -12.06
CA ILE A 25 13.05 2.63 -12.54
C ILE A 25 13.93 1.38 -12.58
N SER A 26 14.55 1.10 -13.72
CA SER A 26 15.54 0.03 -13.84
C SER A 26 16.90 0.56 -14.24
N LYS A 27 17.95 0.01 -13.61
CA LYS A 27 19.35 0.27 -13.94
C LYS A 27 20.19 -0.95 -13.63
N TYR A 28 20.92 -1.45 -14.62
CA TYR A 28 21.86 -2.55 -14.42
C TYR A 28 22.90 -2.23 -13.34
N LEU A 29 23.05 -3.11 -12.34
CA LEU A 29 23.93 -2.93 -11.18
C LEU A 29 23.63 -1.68 -10.35
N MET A 30 22.35 -1.27 -10.29
CA MET A 30 21.87 -0.17 -9.45
C MET A 30 22.38 -0.28 -8.01
N ASN A 31 22.35 -1.47 -7.42
CA ASN A 31 22.78 -1.70 -6.03
C ASN A 31 24.26 -1.42 -5.74
N ARG A 32 25.11 -1.27 -6.77
CA ARG A 32 26.52 -0.88 -6.61
C ARG A 32 26.74 0.63 -6.64
N GLU A 33 25.76 1.38 -7.14
CA GLU A 33 25.82 2.83 -7.20
C GLU A 33 25.47 3.43 -5.83
N VAL A 34 26.45 4.10 -5.23
CA VAL A 34 26.24 4.78 -3.94
C VAL A 34 25.28 5.95 -4.12
N GLY A 35 24.17 5.90 -3.39
CA GLY A 35 23.23 7.00 -3.31
C GLY A 35 22.17 7.03 -4.42
N PHE A 36 21.95 5.93 -5.14
CA PHE A 36 20.88 5.82 -6.14
C PHE A 36 19.51 6.23 -5.56
N GLY A 37 19.07 5.58 -4.47
CA GLY A 37 17.81 5.93 -3.81
C GLY A 37 17.78 7.36 -3.27
N ARG A 38 18.92 7.89 -2.81
CA ARG A 38 19.01 9.31 -2.38
C ARG A 38 18.78 10.26 -3.56
N LYS A 39 19.35 9.98 -4.74
CA LYS A 39 19.13 10.79 -5.95
C LYS A 39 17.66 10.76 -6.37
N VAL A 40 17.03 9.57 -6.34
CA VAL A 40 15.59 9.40 -6.62
C VAL A 40 14.75 10.30 -5.71
N LEU A 41 14.95 10.16 -4.39
CA LEU A 41 14.17 10.92 -3.40
C LEU A 41 14.46 12.42 -3.44
N GLN A 42 15.70 12.81 -3.72
CA GLN A 42 16.05 14.22 -3.94
C GLN A 42 15.34 14.78 -5.18
N THR A 43 15.25 14.02 -6.28
CA THR A 43 14.50 14.46 -7.46
C THR A 43 13.02 14.61 -7.13
N LEU A 44 12.40 13.71 -6.36
CA LEU A 44 11.01 13.92 -5.92
C LEU A 44 10.85 15.19 -5.07
N GLU A 45 11.79 15.44 -4.15
CA GLU A 45 11.81 16.65 -3.30
C GLU A 45 11.92 17.93 -4.14
N GLU A 46 12.77 17.95 -5.18
CA GLU A 46 12.93 19.07 -6.10
C GLU A 46 11.61 19.43 -6.83
N TYR A 47 10.74 18.45 -7.06
CA TYR A 47 9.40 18.62 -7.65
C TYR A 47 8.29 18.77 -6.60
N GLY A 48 8.63 18.80 -5.31
CA GLY A 48 7.65 18.93 -4.22
C GLY A 48 6.71 17.72 -4.08
N LEU A 49 7.15 16.54 -4.50
CA LEU A 49 6.36 15.31 -4.48
C LEU A 49 6.56 14.54 -3.19
N THR A 50 5.45 14.06 -2.62
CA THR A 50 5.48 13.03 -1.58
C THR A 50 5.32 11.64 -2.19
N TYR A 51 5.76 10.62 -1.47
CA TYR A 51 5.62 9.23 -1.85
C TYR A 51 5.07 8.42 -0.68
N GLU A 52 4.45 7.29 -0.99
CA GLU A 52 3.89 6.36 0.01
C GLU A 52 4.86 5.22 0.30
N HIS A 53 5.36 4.56 -0.76
CA HIS A 53 6.18 3.37 -0.64
C HIS A 53 7.27 3.35 -1.70
N VAL A 54 8.44 2.79 -1.36
CA VAL A 54 9.56 2.65 -2.28
C VAL A 54 10.22 1.27 -2.16
N PRO A 55 9.61 0.20 -2.71
CA PRO A 55 10.29 -1.08 -2.81
C PRO A 55 11.46 -1.01 -3.81
N SER A 56 12.50 -1.79 -3.52
CA SER A 56 13.70 -1.89 -4.36
C SER A 56 14.10 -3.35 -4.57
N GLY A 57 14.49 -3.68 -5.78
CA GLY A 57 15.18 -4.91 -6.13
C GLY A 57 16.70 -4.74 -6.17
N ILE A 58 17.36 -5.64 -6.91
CA ILE A 58 18.82 -5.61 -7.13
C ILE A 58 19.16 -4.52 -8.15
N ASP A 59 18.36 -4.42 -9.21
CA ASP A 59 18.60 -3.57 -10.38
C ASP A 59 17.43 -2.62 -10.67
N ASP A 60 16.49 -2.51 -9.73
CA ASP A 60 15.27 -1.73 -9.91
C ASP A 60 14.81 -1.06 -8.60
N MET A 61 14.07 0.03 -8.76
CA MET A 61 13.41 0.75 -7.68
C MET A 61 12.06 1.21 -8.19
N THR A 62 11.00 1.00 -7.39
CA THR A 62 9.67 1.48 -7.72
C THR A 62 9.23 2.50 -6.69
N ILE A 63 8.73 3.64 -7.13
CA ILE A 63 8.19 4.69 -6.26
C ILE A 63 6.68 4.66 -6.41
N ILE A 64 5.94 4.58 -5.31
CA ILE A 64 4.48 4.71 -5.31
C ILE A 64 4.11 6.06 -4.74
N LEU A 65 3.25 6.77 -5.45
CA LEU A 65 2.77 8.09 -5.06
C LEU A 65 1.34 8.31 -5.53
N ARG A 66 0.70 9.35 -4.97
CA ARG A 66 -0.60 9.83 -5.44
C ARG A 66 -0.51 10.37 -6.87
N GLN A 67 -1.44 9.93 -7.70
CA GLN A 67 -1.47 10.24 -9.14
C GLN A 67 -1.85 11.71 -9.41
N ASP A 68 -2.70 12.30 -8.56
CA ASP A 68 -3.14 13.70 -8.66
C ASP A 68 -1.96 14.70 -8.60
N GLN A 69 -0.94 14.41 -7.79
CA GLN A 69 0.28 15.24 -7.69
C GLN A 69 0.98 15.45 -9.04
N LEU A 70 0.91 14.46 -9.93
CA LEU A 70 1.53 14.53 -11.27
C LEU A 70 0.60 15.20 -12.28
N GLU A 71 -0.70 14.89 -12.23
CA GLU A 71 -1.70 15.40 -13.17
C GLU A 71 -2.00 16.89 -12.96
N GLU A 72 -2.16 17.34 -11.72
CA GLU A 72 -2.48 18.74 -11.41
C GLU A 72 -1.35 19.68 -11.82
N GLN A 73 -0.09 19.25 -11.61
CA GLN A 73 1.09 20.04 -11.91
C GLN A 73 1.57 19.89 -13.36
N HIS A 74 1.05 18.91 -14.12
CA HIS A 74 1.47 18.58 -15.50
C HIS A 74 2.99 18.32 -15.64
N ILE A 75 3.62 17.73 -14.62
CA ILE A 75 5.07 17.51 -14.52
C ILE A 75 5.53 16.09 -14.89
N GLU A 76 4.61 15.22 -15.30
CA GLU A 76 4.88 13.80 -15.53
C GLU A 76 6.07 13.56 -16.47
N GLU A 77 6.00 14.06 -17.70
CA GLU A 77 7.03 13.82 -18.73
C GLU A 77 8.38 14.39 -18.30
N GLU A 78 8.37 15.61 -17.75
CA GLU A 78 9.58 16.29 -17.25
C GLU A 78 10.24 15.50 -16.11
N LEU A 79 9.46 14.99 -15.16
CA LEU A 79 9.94 14.19 -14.04
C LEU A 79 10.59 12.88 -14.51
N LEU A 80 9.94 12.16 -15.43
CA LEU A 80 10.45 10.88 -15.94
C LEU A 80 11.76 11.09 -16.69
N ASP A 81 11.85 12.13 -17.53
CA ASP A 81 13.08 12.50 -18.24
C ASP A 81 14.19 12.91 -17.27
N ARG A 82 13.85 13.70 -16.24
CA ARG A 82 14.79 14.13 -15.21
C ARG A 82 15.34 12.95 -14.42
N LEU A 83 14.48 12.02 -13.97
CA LEU A 83 14.89 10.80 -13.28
C LEU A 83 15.80 9.95 -14.17
N LYS A 84 15.43 9.76 -15.44
CA LYS A 84 16.23 8.98 -16.38
C LYS A 84 17.62 9.58 -16.58
N LEU A 85 17.71 10.91 -16.69
CA LEU A 85 18.97 11.63 -16.86
C LEU A 85 19.85 11.60 -15.60
N VAL A 86 19.29 11.92 -14.43
CA VAL A 86 20.06 12.03 -13.16
C VAL A 86 20.60 10.68 -12.71
N LEU A 87 19.82 9.63 -12.96
CA LEU A 87 20.15 8.26 -12.56
C LEU A 87 20.90 7.51 -13.64
N ASP A 88 20.95 8.03 -14.87
CA ASP A 88 21.46 7.29 -16.04
C ASP A 88 20.76 5.91 -16.12
N ALA A 89 19.43 5.93 -15.95
CA ALA A 89 18.62 4.72 -15.86
C ALA A 89 18.36 4.13 -17.25
N ASP A 90 18.31 2.79 -17.31
CA ASP A 90 17.98 2.07 -18.54
C ASP A 90 16.51 2.37 -18.93
N GLU A 91 15.63 2.29 -17.93
CA GLU A 91 14.19 2.48 -18.08
C GLU A 91 13.60 3.28 -16.92
N VAL A 92 12.64 4.14 -17.26
CA VAL A 92 11.77 4.83 -16.30
C VAL A 92 10.35 4.77 -16.87
N VAL A 93 9.44 4.08 -16.19
CA VAL A 93 8.07 3.81 -16.67
C VAL A 93 7.08 4.23 -15.60
N LEU A 94 6.02 4.92 -16.01
CA LEU A 94 4.91 5.24 -15.15
C LEU A 94 3.73 4.29 -15.38
N GLU A 95 3.31 3.64 -14.30
CA GLU A 95 2.12 2.80 -14.27
C GLU A 95 1.00 3.49 -13.49
N ARG A 96 -0.14 3.67 -14.15
CA ARG A 96 -1.29 4.42 -13.62
C ARG A 96 -2.39 3.51 -13.10
N ASN A 97 -3.36 4.12 -12.42
CA ASN A 97 -4.60 3.49 -11.99
C ASN A 97 -4.35 2.27 -11.10
N LEU A 98 -3.56 2.48 -10.04
CA LEU A 98 -3.31 1.49 -9.00
C LEU A 98 -4.20 1.77 -7.77
N SER A 99 -4.58 0.71 -7.09
CA SER A 99 -5.11 0.73 -5.74
C SER A 99 -4.18 -0.02 -4.80
N LEU A 100 -4.01 0.51 -3.59
CA LEU A 100 -3.24 -0.13 -2.53
C LEU A 100 -4.22 -0.74 -1.53
N ILE A 101 -3.98 -1.99 -1.16
CA ILE A 101 -4.75 -2.72 -0.15
C ILE A 101 -3.81 -3.08 0.99
N MET A 102 -4.11 -2.56 2.18
CA MET A 102 -3.36 -2.83 3.39
C MET A 102 -4.09 -3.84 4.25
N VAL A 103 -3.39 -4.91 4.59
CA VAL A 103 -3.81 -5.91 5.59
C VAL A 103 -2.95 -5.70 6.82
N VAL A 104 -3.57 -5.52 8.00
CA VAL A 104 -2.86 -5.23 9.24
C VAL A 104 -3.28 -6.16 10.38
N GLY A 105 -2.36 -6.39 11.31
CA GLY A 105 -2.59 -7.17 12.51
C GLY A 105 -1.32 -7.40 13.31
N GLU A 106 -1.33 -7.05 14.61
CA GLU A 106 -0.18 -7.28 15.50
C GLU A 106 0.21 -8.77 15.60
N ALA A 107 -0.78 -9.66 15.46
CA ALA A 107 -0.57 -11.11 15.46
C ALA A 107 -0.13 -11.68 14.09
N MET A 108 0.04 -10.83 13.06
CA MET A 108 0.72 -11.23 11.82
C MET A 108 2.22 -11.41 12.05
N ARG A 109 2.79 -10.72 13.03
CA ARG A 109 4.20 -10.80 13.36
C ARG A 109 4.60 -12.23 13.72
N HIS A 110 5.63 -12.74 13.06
CA HIS A 110 6.14 -14.10 13.16
C HIS A 110 5.13 -15.20 12.80
N ASN A 111 3.98 -14.85 12.21
CA ASN A 111 2.98 -15.82 11.80
C ASN A 111 3.18 -16.25 10.35
N VAL A 112 3.81 -17.41 10.19
CA VAL A 112 4.07 -18.03 8.90
C VAL A 112 2.76 -18.34 8.18
N GLY A 113 2.70 -17.94 6.90
CA GLY A 113 1.59 -18.27 6.01
C GLY A 113 0.52 -17.19 5.85
N THR A 114 0.60 -16.07 6.57
CA THR A 114 -0.32 -14.92 6.37
C THR A 114 -0.29 -14.42 4.93
N THR A 115 0.90 -14.16 4.37
CA THR A 115 1.09 -13.77 2.96
C THR A 115 0.60 -14.83 1.99
N ALA A 116 0.90 -16.10 2.26
CA ALA A 116 0.47 -17.21 1.41
C ALA A 116 -1.07 -17.31 1.33
N ARG A 117 -1.76 -17.10 2.46
CA ARG A 117 -3.22 -17.05 2.52
C ARG A 117 -3.80 -15.88 1.74
N ALA A 118 -3.25 -14.68 1.91
CA ALA A 118 -3.67 -13.47 1.21
C ALA A 118 -3.48 -13.61 -0.31
N ALA A 119 -2.28 -14.00 -0.76
CA ALA A 119 -1.98 -14.20 -2.17
C ALA A 119 -2.87 -15.30 -2.79
N LYS A 120 -3.15 -16.39 -2.05
CA LYS A 120 -4.07 -17.44 -2.49
C LYS A 120 -5.51 -16.93 -2.63
N ALA A 121 -5.96 -16.04 -1.76
CA ALA A 121 -7.30 -15.44 -1.86
C ALA A 121 -7.42 -14.57 -3.12
N LEU A 122 -6.45 -13.69 -3.36
CA LEU A 122 -6.40 -12.83 -4.55
C LEU A 122 -6.31 -13.65 -5.85
N SER A 123 -5.46 -14.68 -5.87
CA SER A 123 -5.33 -15.59 -7.00
C SER A 123 -6.65 -16.32 -7.32
N LYS A 124 -7.38 -16.81 -6.30
CA LYS A 124 -8.70 -17.42 -6.49
C LYS A 124 -9.74 -16.46 -7.07
N ALA A 125 -9.66 -15.19 -6.69
CA ALA A 125 -10.51 -14.13 -7.22
C ALA A 125 -10.05 -13.61 -8.61
N LYS A 126 -8.97 -14.18 -9.18
CA LYS A 126 -8.36 -13.75 -10.45
C LYS A 126 -7.92 -12.28 -10.43
N VAL A 127 -7.51 -11.80 -9.27
CA VAL A 127 -6.91 -10.46 -9.10
C VAL A 127 -5.41 -10.60 -9.31
N ASN A 128 -4.85 -9.79 -10.22
CA ASN A 128 -3.41 -9.73 -10.38
C ASN A 128 -2.79 -8.94 -9.23
N ILE A 129 -1.64 -9.40 -8.74
CA ILE A 129 -0.88 -8.67 -7.73
C ILE A 129 0.23 -7.94 -8.47
N GLU A 130 0.06 -6.63 -8.64
CA GLU A 130 1.06 -5.76 -9.27
C GLU A 130 2.28 -5.57 -8.36
N MET A 131 2.03 -5.55 -7.05
CA MET A 131 3.08 -5.32 -6.06
C MET A 131 2.74 -5.96 -4.72
N ILE A 132 3.78 -6.41 -4.00
CA ILE A 132 3.71 -6.76 -2.58
C ILE A 132 4.78 -5.96 -1.85
N ASN A 133 4.40 -5.32 -0.75
CA ASN A 133 5.36 -4.71 0.16
C ASN A 133 5.05 -5.12 1.60
N GLN A 134 6.06 -5.63 2.29
CA GLN A 134 5.96 -6.00 3.70
C GLN A 134 7.26 -5.62 4.40
N GLY A 135 7.17 -4.65 5.31
CA GLY A 135 8.30 -4.17 6.08
C GLY A 135 8.68 -5.11 7.23
N SER A 136 9.86 -4.90 7.82
CA SER A 136 10.45 -5.76 8.87
C SER A 136 9.65 -5.86 10.18
N SER A 137 8.65 -5.01 10.39
CA SER A 137 7.74 -5.09 11.54
C SER A 137 6.75 -6.25 11.45
N GLU A 138 6.45 -6.70 10.22
CA GLU A 138 5.50 -7.79 9.89
C GLU A 138 4.07 -7.58 10.42
N VAL A 139 3.74 -6.37 10.91
CA VAL A 139 2.39 -6.04 11.43
C VAL A 139 1.45 -5.53 10.36
N SER A 140 1.98 -5.28 9.16
CA SER A 140 1.24 -4.84 7.99
C SER A 140 1.84 -5.43 6.73
N MET A 141 0.99 -5.56 5.71
CA MET A 141 1.39 -5.91 4.36
C MET A 141 0.51 -5.17 3.36
N MET A 142 1.13 -4.75 2.28
CA MET A 142 0.51 -4.01 1.18
C MET A 142 0.42 -4.91 -0.05
N PHE A 143 -0.72 -4.85 -0.73
CA PHE A 143 -0.91 -5.37 -2.07
C PHE A 143 -1.27 -4.23 -3.02
N GLY A 144 -0.47 -4.04 -4.06
CA GLY A 144 -0.81 -3.19 -5.19
C GLY A 144 -1.60 -4.00 -6.22
N VAL A 145 -2.74 -3.46 -6.64
CA VAL A 145 -3.60 -4.05 -7.68
C VAL A 145 -4.02 -2.97 -8.68
N LYS A 146 -4.45 -3.33 -9.88
CA LYS A 146 -5.13 -2.36 -10.76
C LYS A 146 -6.42 -1.86 -10.09
N ALA A 147 -6.69 -0.57 -10.18
CA ALA A 147 -7.82 0.06 -9.50
C ALA A 147 -9.18 -0.55 -9.89
N ALA A 148 -9.29 -1.02 -11.14
CA ALA A 148 -10.47 -1.74 -11.62
C ALA A 148 -10.74 -3.07 -10.88
N GLN A 149 -9.77 -3.64 -10.16
CA GLN A 149 -9.89 -4.90 -9.42
C GLN A 149 -9.92 -4.71 -7.89
N GLU A 150 -9.92 -3.46 -7.41
CA GLU A 150 -9.83 -3.15 -5.97
C GLU A 150 -10.95 -3.82 -5.18
N LYS A 151 -12.19 -3.70 -5.66
CA LYS A 151 -13.36 -4.20 -4.96
C LYS A 151 -13.33 -5.72 -4.81
N GLU A 152 -13.03 -6.43 -5.89
CA GLU A 152 -12.90 -7.88 -5.91
C GLU A 152 -11.77 -8.34 -4.98
N ALA A 153 -10.64 -7.63 -4.98
CA ALA A 153 -9.48 -7.93 -4.14
C ALA A 153 -9.79 -7.77 -2.65
N VAL A 154 -10.42 -6.64 -2.27
CA VAL A 154 -10.84 -6.38 -0.88
C VAL A 154 -11.83 -7.45 -0.43
N GLN A 155 -12.84 -7.75 -1.23
CA GLN A 155 -13.83 -8.78 -0.89
C GLN A 155 -13.17 -10.15 -0.67
N ALA A 156 -12.27 -10.58 -1.57
CA ALA A 156 -11.58 -11.85 -1.46
C ALA A 156 -10.72 -11.96 -0.18
N LEU A 157 -10.06 -10.87 0.22
CA LEU A 157 -9.27 -10.82 1.45
C LEU A 157 -10.16 -10.86 2.70
N TYR A 158 -11.28 -10.11 2.70
CA TYR A 158 -12.25 -10.14 3.80
C TYR A 158 -12.86 -11.53 3.99
N GLU A 159 -13.27 -12.20 2.93
CA GLU A 159 -13.81 -13.57 2.99
C GLU A 159 -12.78 -14.57 3.53
N ASN A 160 -11.47 -14.34 3.29
CA ASN A 160 -10.41 -15.23 3.76
C ASN A 160 -10.03 -15.04 5.24
N PHE A 161 -10.00 -13.79 5.71
CA PHE A 161 -9.49 -13.43 7.04
C PHE A 161 -10.58 -13.14 8.06
N SER A 162 -11.81 -12.83 7.62
CA SER A 162 -12.95 -12.54 8.49
C SER A 162 -14.18 -13.41 8.15
N PRO A 163 -14.14 -14.74 8.32
CA PRO A 163 -15.27 -15.61 7.98
C PRO A 163 -16.52 -15.40 8.85
N CYS A 164 -16.42 -14.69 9.99
CA CYS A 164 -17.48 -14.60 11.01
C CYS A 164 -18.21 -13.24 11.09
N LEU A 165 -18.07 -12.33 10.12
CA LEU A 165 -18.74 -11.02 10.17
C LEU A 165 -19.25 -10.60 8.78
N LEU A 166 -20.31 -11.25 8.33
CA LEU A 166 -21.07 -10.87 7.14
C LEU A 166 -22.17 -9.81 7.45
N SER A 167 -21.98 -8.98 8.49
CA SER A 167 -22.97 -7.96 8.88
C SER A 167 -22.45 -6.52 8.99
N LEU A 168 -21.22 -6.23 8.55
CA LEU A 168 -20.75 -4.85 8.42
C LEU A 168 -20.32 -4.60 6.98
N SER A 169 -21.33 -4.23 6.20
CA SER A 169 -21.21 -3.63 4.87
C SER A 169 -20.03 -2.65 4.80
N LEU A 170 -19.15 -2.87 3.82
CA LEU A 170 -18.42 -1.88 3.03
C LEU A 170 -18.35 -0.49 3.69
N PHE A 171 -17.37 -0.29 4.57
CA PHE A 171 -17.02 1.06 5.01
C PHE A 171 -16.31 1.75 3.85
N ASN A 172 -17.08 2.40 2.99
CA ASN A 172 -16.56 3.19 1.88
C ASN A 172 -15.85 4.43 2.47
N GLN A 173 -14.56 4.62 2.17
CA GLN A 173 -13.68 5.63 2.78
C GLN A 173 -14.17 7.08 2.68
N GLN A 174 -15.16 7.39 1.83
CA GLN A 174 -15.79 8.73 1.79
C GLN A 174 -16.41 9.16 3.14
N THR A 175 -16.73 8.24 4.05
CA THR A 175 -17.21 8.57 5.40
C THR A 175 -16.09 8.71 6.46
N ALA A 176 -14.88 8.22 6.20
CA ALA A 176 -13.79 8.34 7.17
C ALA A 176 -13.17 9.76 7.19
N ARG A 177 -13.24 10.50 6.07
CA ARG A 177 -12.77 11.91 6.00
C ARG A 177 -13.72 12.91 6.68
N SER A 178 -14.98 12.56 6.93
CA SER A 178 -16.00 13.46 7.51
C SER A 178 -16.36 13.17 8.97
N LEU A 179 -15.76 12.15 9.59
CA LEU A 179 -16.04 11.78 10.98
C LEU A 179 -15.09 12.49 11.94
N ASP A 180 -15.60 13.57 12.53
CA ASP A 180 -14.93 14.37 13.56
C ASP A 180 -14.57 13.53 14.81
N ARG A 181 -13.43 13.85 15.44
CA ARG A 181 -12.76 13.10 16.52
C ARG A 181 -13.65 12.81 17.75
N GLN A 182 -14.77 13.51 17.90
CA GLN A 182 -15.61 13.46 19.11
C GLN A 182 -16.70 12.38 19.11
N SER A 183 -16.95 11.70 17.98
CA SER A 183 -18.07 10.74 17.85
C SER A 183 -17.77 9.32 18.35
N PHE A 184 -16.54 9.03 18.75
CA PHE A 184 -16.00 7.65 18.89
C PHE A 184 -16.24 6.94 20.24
N SER A 185 -17.08 7.47 21.13
CA SER A 185 -17.15 6.96 22.51
C SER A 185 -17.90 5.63 22.71
N SER A 186 -18.68 5.12 21.73
CA SER A 186 -19.63 4.01 21.96
C SER A 186 -19.40 2.67 21.24
N ARG A 187 -18.40 2.52 20.34
CA ARG A 187 -18.08 1.23 19.70
C ARG A 187 -16.57 0.98 19.67
N ARG A 188 -16.04 0.31 20.71
CA ARG A 188 -14.61 0.39 21.09
C ARG A 188 -13.64 -0.62 20.45
N SER A 189 -14.08 -1.67 19.76
CA SER A 189 -13.16 -2.70 19.22
C SER A 189 -12.97 -2.64 17.70
N GLU A 190 -14.05 -2.66 16.93
CA GLU A 190 -13.99 -2.74 15.46
C GLU A 190 -13.54 -1.42 14.80
N CYS A 191 -13.98 -0.28 15.35
CA CYS A 191 -13.56 1.05 14.90
C CYS A 191 -12.07 1.34 15.14
N PHE A 192 -11.46 0.71 16.15
CA PHE A 192 -10.02 0.91 16.46
C PHE A 192 -9.12 0.18 15.45
N CYS A 193 -9.56 -0.97 14.92
CA CYS A 193 -8.87 -1.65 13.81
C CYS A 193 -8.92 -0.84 12.53
N ALA A 194 -10.10 -0.32 12.18
CA ALA A 194 -10.27 0.53 11.00
C ALA A 194 -9.41 1.80 11.11
N LEU A 195 -9.38 2.45 12.29
CA LEU A 195 -8.53 3.61 12.50
C LEU A 195 -7.05 3.25 12.36
N LYS A 196 -6.56 2.16 12.99
CA LYS A 196 -5.17 1.70 12.80
C LYS A 196 -4.85 1.36 11.35
N CYS A 197 -5.76 0.75 10.59
CA CYS A 197 -5.62 0.52 9.16
C CYS A 197 -5.48 1.83 8.38
N ILE A 198 -6.33 2.81 8.68
CA ILE A 198 -6.35 4.14 8.05
C ILE A 198 -5.07 4.90 8.39
N TYR A 199 -4.60 4.88 9.65
CA TYR A 199 -3.31 5.44 10.04
C TYR A 199 -2.13 4.74 9.33
N PHE A 200 -2.22 3.44 9.05
CA PHE A 200 -1.21 2.72 8.25
C PHE A 200 -1.30 3.02 6.75
N LEU A 201 -2.45 3.46 6.25
CA LEU A 201 -2.66 3.83 4.85
C LEU A 201 -2.31 5.30 4.56
N PHE A 202 -2.35 6.18 5.57
CA PHE A 202 -2.28 7.63 5.39
C PHE A 202 -1.34 8.40 6.33
N ASP A 203 -0.87 7.80 7.43
CA ASP A 203 -0.14 8.53 8.48
C ASP A 203 1.23 7.89 8.84
N PHE A 204 1.80 7.06 7.97
CA PHE A 204 3.16 6.53 8.10
C PHE A 204 4.07 7.03 6.96
N VAL A 205 4.18 8.36 6.84
CA VAL A 205 5.30 9.08 6.22
C VAL A 205 5.68 10.24 7.12
#